data_AF-A0A537PDR8-F1
#
_entry.id   AF-A0A537PDR8-F1
#
_cell.length_a   1.000
_cell.length_b   1.000
_cell.length_c   1.000
_cell.angle_alpha   90.00
_cell.angle_beta   90.00
_cell.angle_gamma   90.00
#
_symmetry.space_group_name_H-M   'P 1'
#
loop_
_entity.id
_entity.type
_entity.pdbx_description
1 polymer ?
#
loop_
_entity_poly.entity_id
_entity_poly.type
_entity_poly.pdbx_seq_one_letter_code
_entity_poly.pdbx_strand_id
1 'polypeptide(L)' 'FRRRFPEFPLCAIAGIDAGNAGEVIAAGADGVAVISALSLKDDPRAAARQLRGVVDDALAQRGRA' A
#
# COMPACT_ATOMS: atom_id res chain seq x y z
N PHE A 1 -13.76 9.30 5.68
CA PHE A 1 -12.76 9.34 6.77
C PHE A 1 -11.83 10.55 6.63
N ARG A 2 -11.00 10.64 5.58
CA ARG A 2 -10.03 11.75 5.36
C ARG A 2 -10.62 13.16 5.51
N ARG A 3 -11.83 13.42 4.99
CA ARG A 3 -12.51 14.72 5.16
C ARG A 3 -12.74 15.12 6.63
N ARG A 4 -12.90 14.14 7.53
CA ARG A 4 -13.09 14.36 8.97
C ARG A 4 -11.76 14.45 9.72
N PHE A 5 -10.75 13.71 9.26
CA PHE A 5 -9.42 13.59 9.87
C PHE A 5 -8.34 13.69 8.77
N PRO A 6 -8.01 14.90 8.30
CA PRO A 6 -7.13 15.09 7.14
C PRO A 6 -5.70 14.60 7.39
N GLU A 7 -5.18 14.81 8.60
CA GLU A 7 -3.80 14.49 8.96
C GLU A 7 -3.61 13.10 9.58
N PHE A 8 -4.70 12.36 9.83
CA PHE A 8 -4.58 11.05 10.46
C PHE A 8 -4.09 10.00 9.44
N PRO A 9 -2.99 9.26 9.73
CA PRO A 9 -2.50 8.23 8.83
C PRO A 9 -3.53 7.11 8.64
N LEU A 10 -3.81 6.75 7.39
CA LEU A 10 -4.76 5.69 7.05
C LEU A 10 -4.02 4.47 6.50
N CYS A 11 -4.10 3.33 7.17
CA CYS A 11 -3.54 2.07 6.68
C CYS A 11 -4.65 1.11 6.25
N ALA A 12 -4.55 0.54 5.06
CA ALA A 12 -5.49 -0.45 4.55
C ALA A 12 -5.00 -1.89 4.82
N ILE A 13 -5.91 -2.83 5.01
CA ILE A 13 -5.61 -4.25 5.24
C ILE A 13 -6.69 -5.13 4.62
N ALA A 14 -6.36 -6.42 4.47
CA ALA A 14 -7.16 -7.53 3.94
C ALA A 14 -7.11 -7.68 2.41
N GLY A 15 -6.50 -8.78 1.94
CA GLY A 15 -6.44 -9.13 0.51
C GLY A 15 -5.54 -8.23 -0.35
N ILE A 16 -4.59 -7.51 0.26
CA ILE A 16 -3.71 -6.59 -0.46
C ILE A 16 -2.41 -7.29 -0.86
N ASP A 17 -1.96 -7.05 -2.09
CA ASP A 17 -0.66 -7.47 -2.63
C ASP A 17 -0.12 -6.43 -3.64
N ALA A 18 0.98 -6.75 -4.33
CA ALA A 18 1.61 -5.83 -5.28
C ALA A 18 0.73 -5.53 -6.52
N GLY A 19 -0.28 -6.35 -6.83
CA GLY A 19 -1.18 -6.16 -7.96
C GLY A 19 -2.27 -5.12 -7.70
N ASN A 20 -2.64 -4.89 -6.43
CA ASN A 20 -3.72 -3.95 -6.08
C ASN A 20 -3.30 -2.81 -5.13
N ALA A 21 -2.10 -2.86 -4.52
CA ALA A 21 -1.65 -1.85 -3.56
C ALA A 21 -1.67 -0.42 -4.14
N GLY A 22 -1.37 -0.24 -5.43
CA GLY A 22 -1.40 1.07 -6.07
C GLY A 22 -2.78 1.71 -6.06
N GLU A 23 -3.83 0.95 -6.39
CA GLU A 23 -5.21 1.40 -6.37
C GLU A 23 -5.68 1.74 -4.96
N VAL A 24 -5.25 0.95 -3.96
CA VAL A 24 -5.56 1.19 -2.54
C VAL A 24 -4.96 2.50 -2.04
N ILE A 25 -3.71 2.80 -2.42
CA ILE A 25 -3.06 4.08 -2.10
C ILE A 25 -3.75 5.24 -2.82
N ALA A 26 -4.11 5.06 -4.10
CA ALA A 26 -4.83 6.06 -4.89
C ALA A 26 -6.22 6.37 -4.31
N ALA A 27 -6.91 5.37 -3.74
CA ALA A 27 -8.18 5.54 -3.03
C ALA A 27 -8.06 6.34 -1.71
N GLY A 28 -6.83 6.60 -1.26
CA GLY A 28 -6.54 7.51 -0.16
C GLY A 28 -5.88 6.86 1.06
N ALA A 29 -5.45 5.59 0.99
CA ALA A 29 -4.64 4.98 2.04
C ALA A 29 -3.20 5.53 2.00
N ASP A 30 -2.58 5.77 3.16
CA ASP A 30 -1.18 6.20 3.29
C ASP A 30 -0.21 5.02 3.37
N GLY A 31 -0.73 3.82 3.56
CA GLY A 31 0.04 2.59 3.61
C GLY A 31 -0.86 1.37 3.57
N VAL A 32 -0.23 0.20 3.48
CA VAL A 32 -0.92 -1.08 3.44
C VAL A 32 -0.28 -2.06 4.43
N ALA A 33 -1.11 -2.88 5.05
CA ALA A 33 -0.70 -4.00 5.88
C ALA A 33 -1.04 -5.30 5.16
N VAL A 34 -0.08 -6.23 5.14
CA VAL A 34 -0.16 -7.50 4.42
C VAL A 34 0.32 -8.66 5.28
N ILE A 35 -0.23 -9.85 5.03
CA ILE A 35 0.21 -11.10 5.66
C ILE A 35 0.62 -12.08 4.56
N SER A 36 -0.35 -12.66 3.86
CA SER A 36 -0.14 -13.70 2.84
C SER A 36 0.70 -13.24 1.66
N ALA A 37 0.64 -11.96 1.29
CA ALA A 37 1.45 -11.40 0.20
C ALA A 37 2.97 -11.49 0.47
N LEU A 38 3.38 -11.68 1.73
CA LEU A 38 4.78 -11.89 2.13
C LEU A 38 5.00 -13.28 2.75
N SER A 39 4.20 -13.67 3.73
CA SER A 39 4.45 -14.88 4.54
C SER A 39 4.34 -16.19 3.76
N LEU A 40 3.68 -16.18 2.59
CA LEU A 40 3.51 -17.35 1.73
C LEU A 40 4.42 -17.31 0.49
N LYS A 41 5.37 -16.37 0.41
CA LYS A 41 6.31 -16.26 -0.71
C LYS A 41 7.61 -16.99 -0.38
N ASP A 42 8.19 -17.63 -1.39
CA ASP A 42 9.50 -18.30 -1.27
C ASP A 42 10.62 -17.32 -0.90
N ASP A 43 10.52 -16.08 -1.39
CA ASP A 43 11.39 -14.97 -1.01
C ASP A 43 10.56 -13.76 -0.51
N PRO A 44 10.27 -13.70 0.81
CA PRO A 44 9.55 -12.58 1.41
C PRO A 44 10.28 -11.24 1.26
N ARG A 45 11.62 -11.23 1.15
CA ARG A 45 12.39 -10.00 0.97
C ARG A 45 12.18 -9.43 -0.43
N ALA A 46 12.22 -10.27 -1.47
CA ALA A 46 11.92 -9.85 -2.84
C ALA A 46 10.47 -9.35 -2.95
N ALA A 47 9.52 -10.07 -2.38
CA ALA A 47 8.11 -9.67 -2.37
C ALA A 47 7.90 -8.33 -1.63
N ALA A 48 8.55 -8.12 -0.48
CA ALA A 48 8.48 -6.87 0.26
C ALA A 48 9.07 -5.70 -0.54
N ARG A 49 10.20 -5.91 -1.24
CA ARG A 49 10.78 -4.88 -2.13
C ARG A 49 9.84 -4.50 -3.27
N GLN A 50 9.22 -5.49 -3.91
CA GLN A 50 8.26 -5.24 -4.98
C GLN A 50 7.06 -4.44 -4.47
N LEU A 51 6.44 -4.89 -3.38
CA LEU A 51 5.30 -4.20 -2.77
C LEU A 51 5.66 -2.77 -2.35
N ARG A 52 6.85 -2.59 -1.76
CA ARG A 52 7.36 -1.27 -1.37
C ARG A 52 7.47 -0.32 -2.57
N GLY A 53 8.01 -0.80 -3.69
CA GLY A 53 8.11 -0.01 -4.92
C GLY A 53 6.74 0.45 -5.43
N VAL A 54 5.76 -0.45 -5.50
CA VAL A 54 4.38 -0.12 -5.91
C VAL A 54 3.76 0.95 -5.00
N VAL A 55 3.94 0.82 -3.69
CA VAL A 55 3.41 1.80 -2.71
C VAL A 55 4.09 3.15 -2.85
N ASP A 56 5.42 3.19 -2.96
CA ASP A 56 6.18 4.44 -3.11
C ASP A 56 5.81 5.16 -4.41
N ASP A 57 5.69 4.43 -5.52
CA ASP A 57 5.28 4.98 -6.82
C ASP A 57 3.86 5.56 -6.75
N ALA A 58 2.92 4.86 -6.11
CA ALA A 58 1.54 5.33 -5.96
C ALA A 58 1.44 6.55 -5.05
N LEU A 59 2.19 6.59 -3.94
CA LEU A 59 2.26 7.76 -3.05
C LEU A 59 2.84 8.98 -3.79
N ALA A 60 3.90 8.79 -4.57
CA ALA A 60 4.51 9.85 -5.38
C ALA A 60 3.54 10.39 -6.44
N GLN A 61 2.76 9.52 -7.08
CA GLN A 61 1.74 9.92 -8.05
C GLN A 61 0.60 10.69 -7.40
N ARG A 62 0.13 10.26 -6.22
CA ARG A 62 -0.95 10.93 -5.49
C ARG A 62 -0.53 12.32 -4.98
N GLY A 63 0.73 12.49 -4.56
CA GLY A 63 1.25 13.80 -4.13
C GLY A 63 1.48 14.81 -5.27
N ARG A 64 1.44 14.36 -6.53
CA ARG A 64 1.49 15.22 -7.72
C ARG A 64 0.10 15.64 -8.22
N ALA A 65 -0.96 15.05 -7.67
CA ALA A 65 -2.36 15.29 -8.05
C ALA A 65 -3.01 16.39 -7.19
#